data_AF-A0A2M7KNU1-F1
#
_entry.id   AF-A0A2M7KNU1-F1
#
_cell.length_a   1.000
_cell.length_b   1.000
_cell.length_c   1.000
_cell.angle_alpha   90.00
_cell.angle_beta   90.00
_cell.angle_gamma   90.00
#
_symmetry.space_group_name_H-M   'P 1'
#
loop_
_entity.id
_entity.type
_entity.pdbx_description
1 polymer ?
#
loop_
_entity_poly.entity_id
_entity_poly.type
_entity_poly.pdbx_seq_one_letter_code
_entity_poly.pdbx_strand_id
1 'polypeptide(L)'
;MSDASAPSFRRNPRFHLLSLATVEGLALRRTVLREAAPGDWELGNRLMRELQAAQLEDGSWAGDLEQTGAGMLALLDLDVVPNHPSLELAAEWVLEHLEPVLEGALSFTRNQVPALLALLRMGRQHEPAAQRVVSQLSADEAGWLPTADNADIALALKLLLADPVARSSPVVAEALERLVGAAQGCDPAEVERFALLEACGLTDLPAARDWTVSQVPFVVGSQREDGGWGEHTPAVVRALCTHGLWESLLA
;
A
#
# COMPACT_ATOMS: atom_id res chain seq x y z
N MET A 1 24.74 -35.10 0.87
CA MET A 1 23.62 -34.40 0.23
C MET A 1 22.70 -33.97 1.35
N SER A 2 22.78 -32.71 1.80
CA SER A 2 21.90 -32.24 2.87
C SER A 2 20.50 -32.06 2.30
N ASP A 3 19.50 -32.66 2.95
CA ASP A 3 18.11 -32.24 2.80
C ASP A 3 18.04 -30.76 3.15
N ALA A 4 18.06 -29.89 2.15
CA ALA A 4 17.66 -28.52 2.34
C ALA A 4 16.15 -28.55 2.51
N SER A 5 15.70 -28.54 3.77
CA SER A 5 14.30 -28.35 4.11
C SER A 5 13.76 -27.14 3.35
N ALA A 6 12.54 -27.25 2.81
CA ALA A 6 11.88 -26.12 2.17
C ALA A 6 11.91 -24.89 3.11
N PRO A 7 12.09 -23.68 2.58
CA PRO A 7 12.09 -22.48 3.41
C PRO A 7 10.76 -22.38 4.16
N SER A 8 10.83 -22.17 5.47
CA SER A 8 9.67 -21.97 6.33
C SER A 8 9.96 -20.87 7.35
N PHE A 9 8.91 -20.25 7.91
CA PHE A 9 9.11 -19.20 8.89
C PHE A 9 9.76 -19.72 10.17
N ARG A 10 10.65 -18.92 10.77
CA ARG A 10 11.28 -19.25 12.07
C ARG A 10 10.28 -19.22 13.21
N ARG A 11 9.29 -18.33 13.12
CA ARG A 11 8.16 -18.15 14.05
C ARG A 11 6.88 -18.09 13.23
N ASN A 12 5.77 -18.57 13.76
CA ASN A 12 4.50 -18.46 13.05
C ASN A 12 4.02 -16.99 13.07
N PRO A 13 4.03 -16.27 11.93
CA PRO A 13 3.64 -14.86 11.87
C PRO A 13 2.17 -14.63 12.20
N ARG A 14 1.30 -15.65 12.16
CA ARG A 14 -0.10 -15.50 12.60
C ARG A 14 -0.20 -15.04 14.05
N PHE A 15 0.68 -15.53 14.95
CA PHE A 15 0.66 -15.10 16.35
C PHE A 15 1.00 -13.62 16.51
N HIS A 16 1.97 -13.13 15.76
CA HIS A 16 2.29 -11.70 15.70
C HIS A 16 1.06 -10.91 15.22
N LEU A 17 0.49 -11.31 14.10
CA LEU A 17 -0.65 -10.62 13.49
C LEU A 17 -1.88 -10.58 14.39
N LEU A 18 -2.15 -11.63 15.17
CA LEU A 18 -3.23 -11.63 16.17
C LEU A 18 -2.99 -10.64 17.32
N SER A 19 -1.74 -10.31 17.62
CA SER A 19 -1.39 -9.37 18.69
C SER A 19 -1.43 -7.89 18.24
N LEU A 20 -1.44 -7.61 16.94
CA LEU A 20 -1.43 -6.25 16.41
C LEU A 20 -2.78 -5.55 16.61
N ALA A 21 -2.83 -4.67 17.60
CA ALA A 21 -3.98 -3.83 17.92
C ALA A 21 -3.95 -2.47 17.16
N THR A 22 -3.55 -2.48 15.89
CA THR A 22 -3.47 -1.31 15.01
C THR A 22 -4.45 -1.43 13.84
N VAL A 23 -4.65 -0.33 13.09
CA VAL A 23 -5.49 -0.32 11.88
C VAL A 23 -4.94 -1.31 10.85
N GLU A 24 -3.63 -1.29 10.60
CA GLU A 24 -2.96 -2.14 9.62
C GLU A 24 -3.06 -3.62 10.02
N GLY A 25 -2.85 -3.92 11.31
CA GLY A 25 -3.00 -5.29 11.82
C GLY A 25 -4.41 -5.83 11.61
N LEU A 26 -5.42 -5.02 11.93
CA LEU A 26 -6.82 -5.36 11.73
C LEU A 26 -7.17 -5.53 10.23
N ALA A 27 -6.71 -4.60 9.39
CA ALA A 27 -6.93 -4.62 7.94
C ALA A 27 -6.32 -5.87 7.29
N LEU A 28 -5.09 -6.24 7.68
CA LEU A 28 -4.44 -7.47 7.20
C LEU A 28 -5.25 -8.72 7.58
N ARG A 29 -5.67 -8.84 8.85
CA ARG A 29 -6.46 -9.99 9.30
C ARG A 29 -7.77 -10.12 8.52
N ARG A 30 -8.49 -9.02 8.31
CA ARG A 30 -9.80 -9.02 7.65
C ARG A 30 -9.72 -9.18 6.13
N THR A 31 -8.86 -8.41 5.47
CA THR A 31 -8.90 -8.26 4.00
C THR A 31 -7.91 -9.15 3.28
N VAL A 32 -6.73 -9.39 3.87
CA VAL A 32 -5.66 -10.17 3.25
C VAL A 32 -5.74 -11.63 3.69
N LEU A 33 -5.72 -11.88 5.00
CA LEU A 33 -5.78 -13.25 5.55
C LEU A 33 -7.20 -13.83 5.58
N ARG A 34 -8.22 -12.96 5.68
CA ARG A 34 -9.62 -13.37 5.90
C ARG A 34 -9.81 -14.21 7.16
N GLU A 35 -9.04 -13.88 8.20
CA GLU A 35 -9.00 -14.53 9.51
C GLU A 35 -9.37 -13.52 10.60
N ALA A 36 -10.67 -13.25 10.77
CA ALA A 36 -11.14 -12.37 11.84
C ALA A 36 -10.88 -12.98 13.23
N ALA A 37 -10.28 -12.20 14.13
CA ALA A 37 -10.02 -12.60 15.50
C ALA A 37 -11.18 -12.22 16.44
N PRO A 38 -11.38 -12.95 17.56
CA PRO A 38 -12.26 -12.49 18.62
C PRO A 38 -11.82 -11.10 19.12
N GLY A 39 -12.75 -10.13 19.16
CA GLY A 39 -12.45 -8.75 19.55
C GLY A 39 -12.12 -7.80 18.40
N ASP A 40 -11.98 -8.29 17.17
CA ASP A 40 -11.66 -7.44 16.00
C ASP A 40 -12.76 -6.40 15.74
N TRP A 41 -14.02 -6.71 16.05
CA TRP A 41 -15.12 -5.77 15.90
C TRP A 41 -15.01 -4.62 16.90
N GLU A 42 -14.79 -4.94 18.18
CA GLU A 42 -14.60 -3.95 19.25
C GLU A 42 -13.36 -3.09 19.01
N LEU A 43 -12.26 -3.71 18.57
CA LEU A 43 -11.02 -3.02 18.20
C LEU A 43 -11.27 -2.04 17.05
N GLY A 44 -11.92 -2.49 15.97
CA GLY A 44 -12.25 -1.64 14.82
C GLY A 44 -13.11 -0.44 15.20
N ASN A 45 -14.16 -0.66 16.01
CA ASN A 45 -15.02 0.42 16.49
C ASN A 45 -14.31 1.41 17.42
N ARG A 46 -13.31 0.95 18.18
CA ARG A 46 -12.49 1.84 19.01
C ARG A 46 -11.57 2.69 18.12
N LEU A 47 -10.81 2.06 17.22
CA LEU A 47 -9.89 2.75 16.31
C LEU A 47 -10.61 3.77 15.41
N MET A 48 -11.79 3.39 14.88
CA MET A 48 -12.62 4.31 14.08
C MET A 48 -13.01 5.55 14.86
N ARG A 49 -13.46 5.38 16.12
CA ARG A 49 -13.84 6.52 16.98
C ARG A 49 -12.64 7.38 17.35
N GLU A 50 -11.48 6.79 17.61
CA GLU A 50 -10.24 7.51 17.89
C GLU A 50 -9.81 8.36 16.69
N LEU A 51 -9.84 7.79 15.48
CA LEU A 51 -9.54 8.52 14.23
C LEU A 51 -10.52 9.67 13.97
N GLN A 52 -11.83 9.41 14.13
CA GLN A 52 -12.86 10.43 13.96
C GLN A 52 -12.74 11.55 15.00
N ALA A 53 -12.40 11.22 16.25
CA ALA A 53 -12.19 12.22 17.30
C ALA A 53 -10.92 13.07 17.08
N ALA A 54 -9.96 12.57 16.31
CA ALA A 54 -8.75 13.30 15.93
C ALA A 54 -8.94 14.18 14.67
N GLN A 55 -10.05 14.01 13.93
CA GLN A 55 -10.37 14.85 12.78
C GLN A 55 -10.71 16.27 13.23
N LEU A 56 -10.13 17.26 12.56
CA LEU A 56 -10.42 18.68 12.81
C LEU A 56 -11.80 19.06 12.25
N GLU A 57 -12.34 20.19 12.72
CA GLU A 57 -13.66 20.67 12.28
C GLU A 57 -13.75 20.96 10.78
N ASP A 58 -12.62 21.24 10.14
CA ASP A 58 -12.51 21.45 8.69
C ASP A 58 -12.41 20.16 7.86
N GLY A 59 -12.41 18.99 8.52
CA GLY A 59 -12.29 17.68 7.88
C GLY A 59 -10.87 17.14 7.76
N SER A 60 -9.85 17.96 8.03
CA SER A 60 -8.46 17.53 7.91
C SER A 60 -7.98 16.74 9.12
N TRP A 61 -6.87 16.01 8.95
CA TRP A 61 -6.02 15.60 10.05
C TRP A 61 -4.75 16.44 10.02
N ALA A 62 -4.46 17.11 11.14
CA ALA A 62 -3.30 17.99 11.32
C ALA A 62 -3.20 19.20 10.36
N GLY A 63 -4.19 19.44 9.49
CA GLY A 63 -4.19 20.53 8.52
C GLY A 63 -3.22 20.34 7.34
N ASP A 64 -2.83 19.10 7.03
CA ASP A 64 -1.96 18.79 5.90
C ASP A 64 -2.45 17.59 5.06
N LEU A 65 -2.06 17.56 3.79
CA LEU A 65 -2.50 16.55 2.80
C LEU A 65 -2.04 15.13 3.16
N GLU A 66 -0.85 14.98 3.74
CA GLU A 66 -0.26 13.68 4.02
C GLU A 66 -1.02 13.00 5.16
N GLN A 67 -1.19 13.70 6.28
CA GLN A 67 -1.92 13.22 7.45
C GLN A 67 -3.40 13.06 7.16
N THR A 68 -4.00 13.98 6.41
CA THR A 68 -5.41 13.86 6.01
C THR A 68 -5.64 12.64 5.13
N GLY A 69 -4.81 12.44 4.11
CA GLY A 69 -4.88 11.25 3.27
C GLY A 69 -4.64 9.95 4.04
N ALA A 70 -3.68 9.93 4.97
CA ALA A 70 -3.42 8.78 5.84
C ALA A 70 -4.63 8.45 6.74
N GLY A 71 -5.27 9.47 7.34
CA GLY A 71 -6.49 9.31 8.13
C GLY A 71 -7.66 8.73 7.32
N MET A 72 -7.84 9.21 6.09
CA MET A 72 -8.84 8.67 5.17
C MET A 72 -8.56 7.20 4.82
N LEU A 73 -7.32 6.85 4.48
CA LEU A 73 -6.92 5.47 4.19
C LEU A 73 -7.15 4.55 5.40
N ALA A 74 -6.82 5.03 6.60
CA ALA A 74 -7.05 4.28 7.82
C ALA A 74 -8.54 4.01 8.06
N LEU A 75 -9.42 4.99 7.84
CA LEU A 75 -10.87 4.78 7.92
C LEU A 75 -11.36 3.77 6.87
N LEU A 76 -10.88 3.86 5.62
CA LEU A 76 -11.21 2.90 4.56
C LEU A 76 -10.72 1.49 4.88
N ASP A 77 -9.56 1.35 5.54
CA ASP A 77 -9.01 0.07 6.02
C ASP A 77 -9.77 -0.50 7.23
N LEU A 78 -10.56 0.33 7.93
CA LEU A 78 -11.50 -0.07 8.97
C LEU A 78 -12.91 -0.39 8.43
N ASP A 79 -13.04 -0.55 7.11
CA ASP A 79 -14.31 -0.82 6.41
C ASP A 79 -15.33 0.33 6.51
N VAL A 80 -14.89 1.57 6.76
CA VAL A 80 -15.77 2.74 6.69
C VAL A 80 -16.13 2.98 5.22
N VAL A 81 -17.44 3.05 4.94
CA VAL A 81 -17.95 3.25 3.59
C VAL A 81 -17.53 4.61 3.02
N PRO A 82 -17.18 4.70 1.72
CA PRO A 82 -16.67 5.95 1.11
C PRO A 82 -17.55 7.18 1.33
N ASN A 83 -18.87 7.03 1.34
CA ASN A 83 -19.83 8.13 1.53
C ASN A 83 -20.09 8.49 3.01
N HIS A 84 -19.27 8.01 3.94
CA HIS A 84 -19.38 8.35 5.35
C HIS A 84 -19.07 9.85 5.57
N PRO A 85 -19.82 10.59 6.42
CA PRO A 85 -19.64 12.05 6.57
C PRO A 85 -18.21 12.51 6.87
N SER A 86 -17.47 11.76 7.70
CA SER A 86 -16.05 12.05 8.00
C SER A 86 -15.14 11.92 6.77
N LEU A 87 -15.38 10.93 5.89
CA LEU A 87 -14.61 10.76 4.66
C LEU A 87 -15.00 11.78 3.60
N GLU A 88 -16.29 12.11 3.49
CA GLU A 88 -16.78 13.15 2.57
C GLU A 88 -16.19 14.52 2.92
N LEU A 89 -16.23 14.92 4.19
CA LEU A 89 -15.66 16.18 4.65
C LEU A 89 -14.14 16.25 4.43
N ALA A 90 -13.43 15.14 4.69
CA ALA A 90 -12.00 15.06 4.41
C ALA A 90 -11.68 15.12 2.92
N ALA A 91 -12.50 14.48 2.07
CA ALA A 91 -12.33 14.51 0.62
C ALA A 91 -12.56 15.91 0.06
N GLU A 92 -13.55 16.65 0.55
CA GLU A 92 -13.77 18.07 0.22
C GLU A 92 -12.53 18.89 0.57
N TRP A 93 -12.03 18.77 1.79
CA TRP A 93 -10.81 19.46 2.23
C TRP A 93 -9.61 19.11 1.34
N VAL A 94 -9.40 17.82 1.03
CA VAL A 94 -8.30 17.37 0.17
C VAL A 94 -8.41 17.99 -1.21
N LEU A 95 -9.59 18.00 -1.84
CA LEU A 95 -9.77 18.55 -3.18
C LEU A 95 -9.48 20.05 -3.23
N GLU A 96 -9.90 20.81 -2.21
CA GLU A 96 -9.61 22.24 -2.09
C GLU A 96 -8.11 22.54 -1.96
N HIS A 97 -7.35 21.67 -1.29
CA HIS A 97 -5.93 21.90 -1.01
C HIS A 97 -4.99 21.22 -2.01
N LEU A 98 -5.46 20.20 -2.74
CA LEU A 98 -4.66 19.45 -3.70
C LEU A 98 -4.58 20.18 -5.06
N GLU A 99 -5.68 20.74 -5.54
CA GLU A 99 -5.75 21.38 -6.86
C GLU A 99 -4.72 22.51 -7.02
N PRO A 100 -4.58 23.48 -6.08
CA PRO A 100 -3.63 24.58 -6.22
C PRO A 100 -2.16 24.12 -6.26
N VAL A 101 -1.86 22.96 -5.66
CA VAL A 101 -0.49 22.42 -5.65
C VAL A 101 -0.18 21.69 -6.94
N LEU A 102 -1.19 21.11 -7.59
CA LEU A 102 -1.05 20.49 -8.91
C LEU A 102 -1.06 21.52 -10.03
N GLU A 103 -1.71 22.68 -9.85
CA GLU A 103 -1.67 23.81 -10.77
C GLU A 103 -0.25 24.40 -10.87
N GLY A 104 0.53 23.89 -11.84
CA GLY A 104 1.90 24.33 -12.13
C GLY A 104 2.96 23.26 -11.89
N ALA A 105 2.61 22.11 -11.33
CA ALA A 105 3.51 20.98 -11.17
C ALA A 105 3.40 20.00 -12.35
N LEU A 106 4.55 19.51 -12.82
CA LEU A 106 4.61 18.43 -13.82
C LEU A 106 4.42 17.04 -13.18
N SER A 107 4.43 16.94 -11.85
CA SER A 107 4.35 15.69 -11.11
C SER A 107 3.71 15.90 -9.73
N PHE A 108 3.22 14.80 -9.13
CA PHE A 108 2.86 14.78 -7.72
C PHE A 108 4.12 14.72 -6.84
N THR A 109 3.95 15.04 -5.55
CA THR A 109 4.98 14.87 -4.51
C THR A 109 4.60 13.72 -3.58
N ARG A 110 5.59 13.15 -2.87
CA ARG A 110 5.37 12.00 -1.98
C ARG A 110 4.28 12.25 -0.92
N ASN A 111 4.20 13.49 -0.42
CA ASN A 111 3.23 13.89 0.61
C ASN A 111 1.78 13.94 0.08
N GLN A 112 1.57 13.96 -1.24
CA GLN A 112 0.25 13.95 -1.85
C GLN A 112 -0.29 12.54 -2.10
N VAL A 113 0.58 11.52 -2.08
CA VAL A 113 0.22 10.15 -2.44
C VAL A 113 -0.87 9.58 -1.54
N PRO A 114 -0.83 9.74 -0.19
CA PRO A 114 -1.91 9.23 0.65
C PRO A 114 -3.28 9.82 0.30
N ALA A 115 -3.33 11.13 0.03
CA ALA A 115 -4.56 11.84 -0.32
C ALA A 115 -5.12 11.39 -1.68
N LEU A 116 -4.27 11.32 -2.70
CA LEU A 116 -4.64 10.80 -4.02
C LEU A 116 -5.12 9.35 -3.93
N LEU A 117 -4.40 8.50 -3.20
CA LEU A 117 -4.77 7.09 -3.02
C LEU A 117 -6.11 6.95 -2.29
N ALA A 118 -6.38 7.79 -1.29
CA ALA A 118 -7.66 7.81 -0.60
C ALA A 118 -8.82 8.16 -1.53
N LEU A 119 -8.67 9.22 -2.35
CA LEU A 119 -9.68 9.60 -3.35
C LEU A 119 -9.97 8.46 -4.33
N LEU A 120 -8.93 7.80 -4.86
CA LEU A 120 -9.09 6.67 -5.77
C LEU A 120 -9.83 5.51 -5.10
N ARG A 121 -9.48 5.15 -3.86
CA ARG A 121 -10.16 4.09 -3.09
C ARG A 121 -11.60 4.44 -2.71
N MET A 122 -11.92 5.72 -2.61
CA MET A 122 -13.30 6.20 -2.42
C MET A 122 -14.13 6.16 -3.71
N GLY A 123 -13.54 5.82 -4.86
CA GLY A 123 -14.24 5.86 -6.15
C GLY A 123 -14.32 7.27 -6.75
N ARG A 124 -13.44 8.19 -6.34
CA ARG A 124 -13.38 9.58 -6.80
C ARG A 124 -12.33 9.81 -7.90
N GLN A 125 -12.07 8.80 -8.73
CA GLN A 125 -11.15 8.90 -9.87
C GLN A 125 -11.56 9.92 -10.94
N HIS A 126 -12.81 10.40 -10.92
CA HIS A 126 -13.34 11.40 -11.84
C HIS A 126 -13.07 12.85 -11.39
N GLU A 127 -12.56 13.06 -10.18
CA GLU A 127 -12.20 14.39 -9.71
C GLU A 127 -11.02 14.93 -10.51
N PRO A 128 -11.01 16.22 -10.93
CA PRO A 128 -9.99 16.77 -11.81
C PRO A 128 -8.54 16.50 -11.37
N ALA A 129 -8.25 16.67 -10.08
CA ALA A 129 -6.94 16.41 -9.50
C ALA A 129 -6.51 14.95 -9.65
N ALA A 130 -7.37 14.00 -9.29
CA ALA A 130 -7.09 12.57 -9.36
C ALA A 130 -6.96 12.11 -10.82
N GLN A 131 -7.90 12.54 -11.67
CA GLN A 131 -7.90 12.22 -13.09
C GLN A 131 -6.63 12.70 -13.77
N ARG A 132 -6.19 13.95 -13.50
CA ARG A 132 -4.97 14.53 -14.07
C ARG A 132 -3.74 13.69 -13.75
N VAL A 133 -3.54 13.35 -12.48
CA VAL A 133 -2.35 12.58 -12.06
C VAL A 133 -2.38 11.18 -12.67
N VAL A 134 -3.52 10.48 -12.58
CA VAL A 134 -3.64 9.13 -13.13
C VAL A 134 -3.49 9.11 -14.65
N SER A 135 -4.07 10.07 -15.37
CA SER A 135 -3.94 10.14 -16.83
C SER A 135 -2.48 10.38 -17.25
N GLN A 136 -1.80 11.34 -16.62
CA GLN A 136 -0.40 11.64 -16.91
C GLN A 136 0.51 10.44 -16.67
N LEU A 137 0.32 9.74 -15.55
CA LEU A 137 1.09 8.53 -15.22
C LEU A 137 0.80 7.39 -16.19
N SER A 138 -0.48 7.12 -16.46
CA SER A 138 -0.91 5.97 -17.26
C SER A 138 -0.58 6.09 -18.75
N ALA A 139 -0.45 7.31 -19.26
CA ALA A 139 -0.08 7.59 -20.64
C ALA A 139 1.43 7.78 -20.83
N ASP A 140 2.22 7.79 -19.74
CA ASP A 140 3.62 8.21 -19.73
C ASP A 140 3.86 9.53 -20.49
N GLU A 141 2.91 10.46 -20.44
CA GLU A 141 2.93 11.70 -21.22
C GLU A 141 4.18 12.55 -20.93
N ALA A 142 4.71 12.42 -19.72
CA ALA A 142 5.90 13.13 -19.27
C ALA A 142 7.22 12.38 -19.55
N GLY A 143 7.19 11.15 -20.09
CA GLY A 143 8.38 10.29 -20.14
C GLY A 143 9.01 10.13 -18.76
N TRP A 144 8.15 10.01 -17.74
CA TRP A 144 8.55 10.04 -16.34
C TRP A 144 9.25 8.74 -15.97
N LEU A 145 8.80 7.63 -16.54
CA LEU A 145 9.30 6.32 -16.14
C LEU A 145 10.82 6.18 -16.41
N PRO A 146 11.37 6.58 -17.57
CA PRO A 146 12.82 6.62 -17.80
C PRO A 146 13.61 7.42 -16.76
N THR A 147 13.07 8.54 -16.27
CA THR A 147 13.80 9.55 -15.48
C THR A 147 13.55 9.48 -13.98
N ALA A 148 12.46 8.84 -13.55
CA ALA A 148 12.09 8.71 -12.15
C ALA A 148 13.01 7.77 -11.37
N ASP A 149 13.21 8.09 -10.10
CA ASP A 149 13.86 7.20 -9.14
C ASP A 149 12.94 6.03 -8.75
N ASN A 150 13.52 4.99 -8.15
CA ASN A 150 12.76 3.78 -7.80
C ASN A 150 11.66 4.04 -6.76
N ALA A 151 11.83 5.01 -5.86
CA ALA A 151 10.83 5.33 -4.86
C ALA A 151 9.61 6.02 -5.48
N ASP A 152 9.83 6.93 -6.43
CA ASP A 152 8.77 7.62 -7.15
C ASP A 152 8.01 6.66 -8.08
N ILE A 153 8.70 5.69 -8.70
CA ILE A 153 8.06 4.62 -9.47
C ILE A 153 7.17 3.75 -8.57
N ALA A 154 7.64 3.36 -7.39
CA ALA A 154 6.85 2.57 -6.45
C ALA A 154 5.57 3.32 -6.00
N LEU A 155 5.66 4.63 -5.77
CA LEU A 155 4.51 5.46 -5.42
C LEU A 155 3.53 5.62 -6.59
N ALA A 156 4.03 5.85 -7.81
CA ALA A 156 3.21 5.91 -9.02
C ALA A 156 2.46 4.59 -9.26
N LEU A 157 3.12 3.45 -9.04
CA LEU A 157 2.49 2.13 -9.12
C LEU A 157 1.33 1.98 -8.14
N LYS A 158 1.46 2.46 -6.90
CA LYS A 158 0.35 2.41 -5.92
C LYS A 158 -0.88 3.17 -6.42
N LEU A 159 -0.68 4.36 -7.02
CA LEU A 159 -1.76 5.16 -7.59
C LEU A 159 -2.39 4.47 -8.79
N LEU A 160 -1.58 4.00 -9.75
CA LEU A 160 -2.06 3.30 -10.94
C LEU A 160 -2.84 2.03 -10.59
N LEU A 161 -2.36 1.24 -9.63
CA LEU A 161 -3.00 0.00 -9.20
C LEU A 161 -4.30 0.23 -8.41
N ALA A 162 -4.46 1.40 -7.79
CA ALA A 162 -5.69 1.78 -7.09
C ALA A 162 -6.81 2.25 -8.04
N ASP A 163 -6.45 2.75 -9.22
CA ASP A 163 -7.43 3.14 -10.23
C ASP A 163 -7.88 1.93 -11.09
N PRO A 164 -9.20 1.64 -11.18
CA PRO A 164 -9.70 0.49 -11.93
C PRO A 164 -9.37 0.48 -13.42
N VAL A 165 -9.19 1.65 -14.04
CA VAL A 165 -8.87 1.79 -15.47
C VAL A 165 -7.36 1.72 -15.66
N ALA A 166 -6.61 2.50 -14.89
CA ALA A 166 -5.17 2.64 -15.05
C ALA A 166 -4.38 1.40 -14.60
N ARG A 167 -4.93 0.57 -13.71
CA ARG A 167 -4.28 -0.69 -13.30
C ARG A 167 -4.00 -1.67 -14.44
N SER A 168 -4.69 -1.51 -15.57
CA SER A 168 -4.50 -2.31 -16.79
C SER A 168 -3.59 -1.62 -17.82
N SER A 169 -3.04 -0.45 -17.50
CA SER A 169 -2.11 0.26 -18.39
C SER A 169 -0.82 -0.54 -18.59
N PRO A 170 -0.25 -0.60 -19.81
CA PRO A 170 1.06 -1.20 -20.04
C PRO A 170 2.16 -0.57 -19.18
N VAL A 171 2.02 0.70 -18.79
CA VAL A 171 2.96 1.41 -17.91
C VAL A 171 3.10 0.70 -16.56
N VAL A 172 2.05 0.05 -16.04
CA VAL A 172 2.12 -0.70 -14.78
C VAL A 172 3.09 -1.88 -14.90
N ALA A 173 3.01 -2.64 -15.98
CA ALA A 173 3.91 -3.76 -16.22
C ALA A 173 5.35 -3.28 -16.44
N GLU A 174 5.54 -2.26 -17.28
CA GLU A 174 6.87 -1.69 -17.57
C GLU A 174 7.53 -1.11 -16.30
N ALA A 175 6.77 -0.38 -15.48
CA ALA A 175 7.26 0.20 -14.24
C ALA A 175 7.65 -0.87 -13.22
N LEU A 176 6.85 -1.93 -13.09
CA LEU A 176 7.17 -3.06 -12.24
C LEU A 176 8.42 -3.80 -12.72
N GLU A 177 8.51 -4.09 -14.02
CA GLU A 177 9.69 -4.76 -14.61
C GLU A 177 10.96 -3.95 -14.41
N ARG A 178 10.89 -2.62 -14.56
CA ARG A 178 12.02 -1.74 -14.26
C ARG A 178 12.46 -1.83 -12.81
N LEU A 179 11.53 -1.76 -11.85
CA LEU A 179 11.86 -1.87 -10.43
C LEU A 179 12.50 -3.22 -10.09
N VAL A 180 11.92 -4.31 -10.61
CA VAL A 180 12.46 -5.67 -10.42
C VAL A 180 13.85 -5.80 -11.06
N GLY A 181 14.03 -5.31 -12.28
CA GLY A 181 15.31 -5.33 -12.99
C GLY A 181 16.40 -4.52 -12.26
N ALA A 182 16.05 -3.35 -11.73
CA ALA A 182 16.97 -2.54 -10.93
C ALA A 182 17.41 -3.29 -9.68
N ALA A 183 16.47 -3.90 -8.96
CA ALA A 183 16.70 -4.64 -7.72
C ALA A 183 17.42 -5.99 -7.92
N GLN A 184 17.51 -6.51 -9.16
CA GLN A 184 18.33 -7.68 -9.49
C GLN A 184 19.76 -7.30 -9.90
N GLY A 185 19.96 -6.09 -10.43
CA GLY A 185 21.27 -5.60 -10.90
C GLY A 185 22.17 -5.04 -9.78
N CYS A 186 21.58 -4.63 -8.66
CA CYS A 186 22.29 -4.29 -7.42
C CYS A 186 21.78 -5.16 -6.27
N ASP A 187 22.52 -5.25 -5.16
CA ASP A 187 21.95 -5.75 -3.90
C ASP A 187 21.16 -4.58 -3.29
N PRO A 188 19.81 -4.53 -3.43
CA PRO A 188 19.04 -3.38 -3.01
C PRO A 188 19.10 -3.24 -1.49
N ALA A 189 19.06 -1.99 -1.04
CA ALA A 189 18.95 -1.72 0.39
C ALA A 189 17.68 -2.37 0.95
N GLU A 190 17.71 -2.75 2.23
CA GLU A 190 16.58 -3.44 2.89
C GLU A 190 15.24 -2.69 2.70
N VAL A 191 15.27 -1.37 2.82
CA VAL A 191 14.11 -0.49 2.63
C VAL A 191 13.52 -0.60 1.21
N GLU A 192 14.37 -0.67 0.19
CA GLU A 192 13.95 -0.78 -1.21
C GLU A 192 13.30 -2.13 -1.49
N ARG A 193 13.80 -3.21 -0.86
CA ARG A 193 13.20 -4.55 -0.97
C ARG A 193 11.77 -4.57 -0.45
N PHE A 194 11.53 -3.98 0.71
CA PHE A 194 10.20 -3.95 1.30
C PHE A 194 9.23 -3.05 0.53
N ALA A 195 9.69 -1.90 0.03
CA ALA A 195 8.88 -1.05 -0.84
C ALA A 195 8.46 -1.77 -2.13
N LEU A 196 9.38 -2.54 -2.74
CA LEU A 196 9.05 -3.35 -3.92
C LEU A 196 8.13 -4.52 -3.59
N LEU A 197 8.32 -5.20 -2.45
CA LEU A 197 7.38 -6.22 -1.98
C LEU A 197 5.96 -5.64 -1.80
N GLU A 198 5.84 -4.43 -1.26
CA GLU A 198 4.55 -3.76 -1.13
C GLU A 198 3.87 -3.60 -2.49
N ALA A 199 4.58 -3.07 -3.49
CA ALA A 199 4.06 -2.93 -4.86
C ALA A 199 3.68 -4.30 -5.46
N CYS A 200 4.52 -5.32 -5.28
CA CYS A 200 4.23 -6.68 -5.73
C CYS A 200 2.99 -7.28 -5.05
N GLY A 201 2.68 -6.90 -3.81
CA GLY A 201 1.46 -7.32 -3.12
C GLY A 201 0.17 -6.71 -3.66
N LEU A 202 0.25 -5.65 -4.47
CA LEU A 202 -0.90 -4.94 -5.03
C LEU A 202 -1.30 -5.46 -6.43
N THR A 203 -0.55 -6.39 -7.01
CA THR A 203 -0.77 -6.87 -8.39
C THR A 203 -0.45 -8.37 -8.54
N ASP A 204 -1.13 -9.03 -9.46
CA ASP A 204 -0.96 -10.44 -9.81
C ASP A 204 -0.06 -10.66 -11.04
N LEU A 205 0.62 -9.61 -11.50
CA LEU A 205 1.53 -9.70 -12.64
C LEU A 205 2.66 -10.74 -12.41
N PRO A 206 3.05 -11.52 -13.43
CA PRO A 206 4.09 -12.54 -13.30
C PRO A 206 5.42 -12.02 -12.74
N ALA A 207 5.87 -10.83 -13.16
CA ALA A 207 7.09 -10.21 -12.66
C ALA A 207 7.04 -9.95 -11.13
N ALA A 208 5.88 -9.56 -10.60
CA ALA A 208 5.71 -9.36 -9.15
C ALA A 208 5.80 -10.70 -8.39
N ARG A 209 5.21 -11.75 -8.96
CA ARG A 209 5.27 -13.10 -8.39
C ARG A 209 6.71 -13.61 -8.36
N ASP A 210 7.41 -13.54 -9.49
CA ASP A 210 8.78 -14.06 -9.63
C ASP A 210 9.74 -13.31 -8.70
N TRP A 211 9.58 -11.99 -8.60
CA TRP A 211 10.29 -11.20 -7.60
C TRP A 211 9.97 -11.67 -6.18
N THR A 212 8.69 -11.77 -5.80
CA THR A 212 8.29 -12.18 -4.45
C THR A 212 8.85 -13.56 -4.08
N VAL A 213 8.82 -14.52 -5.02
CA VAL A 213 9.43 -15.86 -4.84
C VAL A 213 10.94 -15.74 -4.60
N SER A 214 11.64 -14.92 -5.38
CA SER A 214 13.09 -14.70 -5.20
C SER A 214 13.44 -14.09 -3.83
N GLN A 215 12.51 -13.37 -3.22
CA GLN A 215 12.69 -12.73 -1.92
C GLN A 215 12.34 -13.62 -0.72
N VAL A 216 11.81 -14.83 -0.93
CA VAL A 216 11.46 -15.75 0.18
C VAL A 216 12.62 -15.98 1.16
N PRO A 217 13.87 -16.27 0.72
CA PRO A 217 14.98 -16.47 1.65
C PRO A 217 15.27 -15.22 2.50
N PHE A 218 15.17 -14.04 1.90
CA PHE A 218 15.34 -12.76 2.60
C PHE A 218 14.23 -12.57 3.63
N VAL A 219 12.97 -12.72 3.23
CA VAL A 219 11.79 -12.55 4.11
C VAL A 219 11.85 -13.50 5.31
N VAL A 220 12.15 -14.78 5.09
CA VAL A 220 12.31 -15.75 6.18
C VAL A 220 13.51 -15.40 7.06
N GLY A 221 14.61 -14.95 6.46
CA GLY A 221 15.84 -14.60 7.16
C GLY A 221 15.73 -13.34 8.02
N SER A 222 14.91 -12.36 7.60
CA SER A 222 14.69 -11.07 8.25
C SER A 222 13.55 -11.08 9.27
N GLN A 223 12.85 -12.21 9.45
CA GLN A 223 11.80 -12.33 10.44
C GLN A 223 12.34 -12.06 11.86
N ARG A 224 11.67 -11.14 12.57
CA ARG A 224 11.99 -10.73 13.94
C ARG A 224 11.52 -11.78 14.96
N GLU A 225 11.97 -11.65 16.20
CA GLU A 225 11.65 -12.59 17.29
C GLU A 225 10.15 -12.66 17.62
N ASP A 226 9.44 -11.55 17.42
CA ASP A 226 7.99 -11.45 17.61
C ASP A 226 7.18 -12.15 16.51
N GLY A 227 7.84 -12.60 15.43
CA GLY A 227 7.23 -13.23 14.26
C GLY A 227 6.86 -12.27 13.13
N GLY A 228 7.06 -10.96 13.29
CA GLY A 228 6.79 -9.95 12.27
C GLY A 228 8.04 -9.45 11.54
N TRP A 229 7.87 -8.35 10.81
CA TRP A 229 8.90 -7.62 10.06
C TRP A 229 8.90 -6.12 10.41
N GLY A 230 8.48 -5.78 11.64
CA GLY A 230 8.31 -4.38 12.06
C GLY A 230 7.24 -3.67 11.21
N GLU A 231 7.53 -2.45 10.78
CA GLU A 231 6.64 -1.65 9.92
C GLU A 231 6.39 -2.27 8.54
N HIS A 232 7.24 -3.20 8.08
CA HIS A 232 7.10 -3.86 6.78
C HIS A 232 6.21 -5.09 6.79
N THR A 233 5.68 -5.47 7.96
CA THR A 233 4.79 -6.63 8.12
C THR A 233 3.62 -6.61 7.11
N PRO A 234 2.92 -5.49 6.88
CA PRO A 234 1.82 -5.46 5.91
C PRO A 234 2.26 -5.75 4.47
N ALA A 235 3.39 -5.19 4.04
CA ALA A 235 3.93 -5.39 2.71
C ALA A 235 4.28 -6.88 2.47
N VAL A 236 4.96 -7.50 3.44
CA VAL A 236 5.35 -8.91 3.37
C VAL A 236 4.13 -9.82 3.32
N VAL A 237 3.20 -9.66 4.27
CA VAL A 237 2.00 -10.51 4.35
C VAL A 237 1.18 -10.39 3.08
N ARG A 238 0.94 -9.17 2.60
CA ARG A 238 0.19 -8.93 1.36
C ARG A 238 0.86 -9.58 0.15
N ALA A 239 2.17 -9.39 -0.04
CA ALA A 239 2.90 -10.01 -1.15
C ALA A 239 2.80 -11.55 -1.12
N LEU A 240 3.04 -12.16 0.03
CA LEU A 240 2.99 -13.62 0.16
C LEU A 240 1.58 -14.18 -0.05
N CYS A 241 0.54 -13.49 0.42
CA CYS A 241 -0.85 -13.91 0.21
C CYS A 241 -1.28 -13.74 -1.26
N THR A 242 -1.01 -12.58 -1.87
CA THR A 242 -1.33 -12.30 -3.28
C THR A 242 -0.73 -13.35 -4.21
N HIS A 243 0.50 -13.81 -3.91
CA HIS A 243 1.24 -14.77 -4.74
C HIS A 243 1.13 -16.23 -4.29
N GLY A 244 0.25 -16.53 -3.32
CA GLY A 244 -0.05 -17.90 -2.87
C GLY A 244 1.10 -18.60 -2.14
N LEU A 245 2.03 -17.84 -1.56
CA LEU A 245 3.20 -18.35 -0.84
C LEU A 245 2.96 -18.50 0.66
N TRP A 246 2.00 -17.76 1.22
CA TRP A 246 1.73 -17.67 2.66
C TRP A 246 1.58 -19.04 3.35
N GLU A 247 0.65 -19.88 2.90
CA GLU A 247 0.39 -21.19 3.53
C GLU A 247 1.58 -22.16 3.40
N SER A 248 2.29 -22.10 2.27
CA SER A 248 3.46 -22.97 2.05
C SER A 248 4.60 -22.68 3.01
N LEU A 249 4.75 -21.43 3.45
CA LEU A 249 5.81 -21.00 4.37
C LEU A 249 5.43 -21.21 5.85
N LEU A 250 4.14 -21.46 6.13
CA LEU A 250 3.63 -21.78 7.46
C LEU A 250 3.75 -23.27 7.83
N ALA A 251 3.89 -24.14 6.83
CA ALA A 251 4.02 -25.60 6.99
C ALA A 251 5.40 -26.01 7.51
#